data_AF-W4VP06-F1
#
_entry.id   AF-W4VP06-F1
#
_cell.length_a   1.000
_cell.length_b   1.000
_cell.length_c   1.000
_cell.angle_alpha   90.00
_cell.angle_beta   90.00
_cell.angle_gamma   90.00
#
_symmetry.space_group_name_H-M   'P 1'
#
loop_
_entity.id
_entity.type
_entity.pdbx_description
1 polymer ?
#
loop_
_entity_poly.entity_id
_entity_poly.type
_entity_poly.pdbx_seq_one_letter_code
_entity_poly.pdbx_strand_id
1 'polypeptide(L)'
;MTVYALVGLAGAPVFAQFSGGVSYILSPTFGFILSNILVAYVVGKIIEIKATRMSFVIASLIGMSINYVFGTTWMYFAYQLWFGAPEGFSYAMAWLWMLAPLPKDIIFAVLAGGLAYRIHGNVYLSQARKLEKKMPA
;
A
#
# COMPACT_ATOMS: atom_id res chain seq x y z
N MET A 1 4.92 -7.22 1.31
CA MET A 1 3.92 -6.75 2.30
C MET A 1 3.54 -7.82 3.30
N THR A 2 3.33 -9.08 2.88
CA THR A 2 3.03 -10.19 3.81
C THR A 2 4.07 -10.37 4.92
N VAL A 3 5.37 -10.38 4.57
CA VAL A 3 6.45 -10.46 5.57
C VAL A 3 6.40 -9.31 6.58
N TYR A 4 6.20 -8.07 6.09
CA TYR A 4 6.05 -6.89 6.94
C TYR A 4 4.88 -7.05 7.93
N ALA A 5 3.72 -7.54 7.46
CA ALA A 5 2.56 -7.79 8.31
C ALA A 5 2.84 -8.88 9.35
N LEU A 6 3.39 -10.02 8.94
CA LEU A 6 3.71 -11.13 9.85
C LEU A 6 4.75 -10.76 10.91
N VAL A 7 5.80 -10.04 10.51
CA VAL A 7 6.85 -9.56 11.42
C VAL A 7 6.28 -8.60 12.47
N GLY A 8 5.42 -7.68 12.06
CA GLY A 8 4.74 -6.79 13.01
C GLY A 8 3.80 -7.56 13.93
N LEU A 9 3.01 -8.51 13.43
CA LEU A 9 2.13 -9.34 14.25
C LEU A 9 2.88 -10.25 15.22
N ALA A 10 4.09 -10.71 14.85
CA ALA A 10 4.97 -11.48 15.71
C ALA A 10 5.56 -10.65 16.87
N GLY A 11 5.35 -9.33 16.89
CA GLY A 11 5.75 -8.45 18.00
C GLY A 11 6.85 -7.46 17.67
N ALA A 12 7.41 -7.47 16.47
CA ALA A 12 8.41 -6.48 16.08
C ALA A 12 7.76 -5.08 15.94
N PRO A 13 8.37 -4.00 16.45
CA PRO A 13 7.81 -2.65 16.46
C PRO A 13 7.93 -1.96 15.09
N VAL A 14 7.40 -2.58 14.03
CA VAL A 14 7.52 -2.11 12.64
C VAL A 14 6.29 -1.33 12.17
N PHE A 15 5.17 -1.40 12.90
CA PHE A 15 3.97 -0.64 12.58
C PHE A 15 4.06 0.80 13.10
N ALA A 16 3.11 1.65 12.68
CA ALA A 16 3.10 3.07 13.03
C ALA A 16 3.17 3.27 14.55
N GLN A 17 3.87 4.33 14.99
CA GLN A 17 4.11 4.62 16.42
C GLN A 17 4.93 3.53 17.15
N PHE A 18 5.84 2.86 16.45
CA PHE A 18 6.68 1.77 16.99
C PHE A 18 5.86 0.64 17.62
N SER A 19 4.72 0.33 17.02
CA SER A 19 3.79 -0.69 17.51
C SER A 19 3.99 -2.04 16.81
N GLY A 20 3.46 -3.08 17.42
CA GLY A 20 3.51 -4.47 16.95
C GLY A 20 2.68 -5.38 17.85
N GLY A 21 2.68 -6.67 17.52
CA GLY A 21 1.96 -7.72 18.24
C GLY A 21 0.59 -8.04 17.64
N VAL A 22 0.06 -9.19 18.05
CA VAL A 22 -1.23 -9.71 17.56
C VAL A 22 -2.40 -8.80 17.96
N SER A 23 -2.31 -8.10 19.09
CA SER A 23 -3.31 -7.12 19.51
C SER A 23 -3.49 -5.97 18.51
N TYR A 24 -2.49 -5.68 17.67
CA TYR A 24 -2.58 -4.64 16.66
C TYR A 24 -3.64 -4.93 15.59
N ILE A 25 -4.08 -6.19 15.44
CA ILE A 25 -5.21 -6.54 14.57
C ILE A 25 -6.47 -5.76 14.97
N LEU A 26 -6.65 -5.47 16.26
CA LEU A 26 -7.80 -4.70 16.76
C LEU A 26 -7.69 -3.21 16.46
N SER A 27 -6.56 -2.72 15.96
CA SER A 27 -6.40 -1.31 15.59
C SER A 27 -7.35 -0.92 14.45
N PRO A 28 -7.99 0.28 14.49
CA PRO A 28 -8.74 0.82 13.36
C PRO A 28 -7.89 1.01 12.10
N THR A 29 -6.57 1.12 12.25
CA THR A 29 -5.65 1.30 11.11
C THR A 29 -5.11 0.00 10.53
N PHE A 30 -5.40 -1.16 11.14
CA PHE A 30 -4.84 -2.44 10.69
C PHE A 30 -5.30 -2.82 9.27
N GLY A 31 -6.53 -2.47 8.88
CA GLY A 31 -7.05 -2.73 7.54
C GLY A 31 -6.20 -2.14 6.41
N PHE A 32 -5.47 -1.04 6.66
CA PHE A 32 -4.54 -0.47 5.68
C PHE A 32 -3.29 -1.35 5.48
N ILE A 33 -2.83 -2.05 6.53
CA ILE A 33 -1.74 -3.01 6.43
C ILE A 33 -2.18 -4.25 5.67
N LEU A 34 -3.38 -4.75 5.98
CA LEU A 34 -3.94 -5.92 5.32
C LEU A 34 -4.19 -5.66 3.83
N SER A 35 -4.79 -4.51 3.49
CA SER A 35 -5.05 -4.14 2.10
C SER A 35 -3.78 -3.93 1.28
N ASN A 36 -2.65 -3.55 1.90
CA ASN A 36 -1.36 -3.45 1.22
C ASN A 36 -0.87 -4.77 0.61
N ILE A 37 -1.30 -5.92 1.14
CA ILE A 37 -1.01 -7.23 0.55
C ILE A 37 -1.72 -7.37 -0.81
N LEU A 38 -3.01 -7.00 -0.85
CA LEU A 38 -3.80 -6.99 -2.09
C LEU A 38 -3.26 -5.96 -3.08
N VAL A 39 -2.91 -4.75 -2.61
CA VAL A 39 -2.33 -3.70 -3.44
C VAL A 39 -1.04 -4.17 -4.11
N ALA A 40 -0.14 -4.82 -3.38
CA ALA A 40 1.10 -5.33 -3.96
C ALA A 40 0.85 -6.30 -5.13
N TYR A 41 -0.15 -7.18 -4.99
CA TYR A 41 -0.54 -8.10 -6.06
C TYR A 41 -1.15 -7.38 -7.27
N VAL A 42 -2.15 -6.51 -7.03
CA VAL A 42 -2.85 -5.79 -8.12
C VAL A 42 -1.89 -4.87 -8.89
N VAL A 43 -1.09 -4.08 -8.17
CA VAL A 43 -0.10 -3.18 -8.79
C VAL A 43 0.92 -3.97 -9.58
N GLY A 44 1.49 -5.04 -9.01
CA GLY A 44 2.44 -5.91 -9.72
C GLY A 44 1.86 -6.43 -11.04
N LYS A 45 0.64 -6.96 -10.99
CA LYS A 45 -0.06 -7.49 -12.18
C LYS A 45 -0.32 -6.44 -13.26
N ILE A 46 -0.65 -5.21 -12.88
CA ILE A 46 -0.84 -4.11 -13.86
C ILE A 46 0.48 -3.80 -14.59
N ILE A 47 1.60 -3.79 -13.86
CA ILE A 47 2.91 -3.49 -14.42
C ILE A 47 3.42 -4.61 -15.32
N GLU A 48 3.16 -5.88 -14.97
CA GLU A 48 3.50 -7.04 -15.80
C GLU A 48 2.84 -6.99 -17.18
N ILE A 49 1.61 -6.48 -17.29
CA ILE A 49 0.91 -6.33 -18.57
C ILE A 49 1.59 -5.26 -19.44
N LYS A 50 1.92 -4.11 -18.84
CA LYS A 50 2.52 -2.99 -19.56
C LYS A 50 3.34 -2.11 -18.62
N ALA A 51 4.66 -2.11 -18.78
CA ALA A 51 5.59 -1.34 -17.97
C ALA A 51 5.92 0.05 -18.57
N THR A 52 4.91 0.90 -18.78
CA THR A 52 5.14 2.30 -19.21
C THR A 52 5.07 3.28 -18.05
N ARG A 53 5.65 4.47 -18.20
CA ARG A 53 5.55 5.55 -17.19
C ARG A 53 4.11 5.80 -16.73
N MET A 54 3.17 5.84 -17.67
CA MET A 54 1.75 6.02 -17.37
C MET A 54 1.18 4.83 -16.61
N SER A 55 1.54 3.60 -16.97
CA SER A 55 1.12 2.40 -16.22
C SER A 55 1.58 2.43 -14.77
N PHE A 56 2.82 2.86 -14.49
CA PHE A 56 3.32 2.98 -13.11
C PHE A 56 2.53 4.00 -12.28
N VAL A 57 2.20 5.15 -12.86
CA VAL A 57 1.39 6.18 -12.17
C VAL A 57 -0.04 5.67 -11.95
N ILE A 58 -0.68 5.11 -12.99
CA ILE A 58 -2.04 4.58 -12.91
C ILE A 58 -2.12 3.43 -11.91
N ALA A 59 -1.16 2.50 -11.94
CA ALA A 59 -1.10 1.40 -10.98
C ALA A 59 -0.94 1.91 -9.55
N SER A 60 -0.08 2.91 -9.33
CA SER A 60 0.10 3.52 -8.00
C SER A 60 -1.18 4.18 -7.48
N LEU A 61 -1.91 4.89 -8.35
CA LEU A 61 -3.21 5.50 -8.01
C LEU A 61 -4.29 4.44 -7.73
N ILE A 62 -4.34 3.36 -8.52
CA ILE A 62 -5.25 2.24 -8.28
C ILE A 62 -4.93 1.57 -6.94
N GLY A 63 -3.65 1.34 -6.66
CA GLY A 63 -3.20 0.78 -5.39
C GLY A 63 -3.61 1.64 -4.20
N MET A 64 -3.41 2.96 -4.29
CA MET A 64 -3.87 3.92 -3.28
C MET A 64 -5.40 3.85 -3.09
N SER A 65 -6.18 3.84 -4.17
CA SER A 65 -7.64 3.75 -4.09
C SER A 65 -8.11 2.45 -3.43
N ILE A 66 -7.51 1.31 -3.78
CA ILE A 66 -7.80 0.02 -3.13
C ILE A 66 -7.45 0.11 -1.64
N ASN A 67 -6.27 0.63 -1.30
CA ASN A 67 -5.85 0.77 0.09
C ASN A 67 -6.84 1.61 0.90
N TYR A 68 -7.30 2.73 0.35
CA TYR A 68 -8.28 3.62 0.95
C TYR A 68 -9.62 2.93 1.16
N VAL A 69 -10.16 2.24 0.14
CA VAL A 69 -11.45 1.56 0.27
C VAL A 69 -11.41 0.51 1.37
N PHE A 70 -10.48 -0.45 1.30
CA PHE A 70 -10.43 -1.54 2.27
C PHE A 70 -10.00 -1.06 3.67
N GLY A 71 -9.05 -0.14 3.75
CA GLY A 71 -8.58 0.42 5.01
C GLY A 71 -9.64 1.24 5.72
N THR A 72 -10.37 2.09 4.99
CA THR A 72 -11.44 2.92 5.56
C THR A 72 -12.64 2.07 5.98
N THR A 73 -12.99 1.04 5.20
CA THR A 73 -14.05 0.10 5.60
C THR A 73 -13.68 -0.63 6.88
N TRP A 74 -12.45 -1.12 7.01
CA TRP A 74 -11.97 -1.71 8.27
C TRP A 74 -12.03 -0.72 9.43
N MET A 75 -11.52 0.50 9.23
CA MET A 75 -11.53 1.56 10.23
C MET A 75 -12.93 1.84 10.76
N TYR A 76 -13.90 1.93 9.84
CA TYR A 76 -15.30 2.14 10.21
C TYR A 76 -15.82 1.01 11.12
N PHE A 77 -15.66 -0.25 10.71
CA PHE A 77 -16.12 -1.38 11.51
C PHE A 77 -15.38 -1.49 12.85
N ALA A 78 -14.08 -1.19 12.88
CA ALA A 78 -13.31 -1.23 14.11
C ALA A 78 -13.83 -0.24 15.15
N TYR A 79 -14.08 1.01 14.76
CA TYR A 79 -14.67 2.01 15.65
C TYR A 79 -16.08 1.62 16.09
N GLN A 80 -16.92 1.13 15.17
CA GLN A 80 -18.31 0.76 15.47
C GLN A 80 -18.43 -0.44 16.42
N LEU A 81 -17.55 -1.43 16.29
CA LEU A 81 -17.74 -2.72 16.96
C LEU A 81 -16.92 -2.87 18.25
N TRP A 82 -15.69 -2.34 18.31
CA TRP A 82 -14.80 -2.64 19.45
C TRP A 82 -13.88 -1.50 19.91
N PHE A 83 -13.73 -0.40 19.15
CA PHE A 83 -12.86 0.73 19.55
C PHE A 83 -13.60 1.89 20.23
N GLY A 84 -14.93 1.89 20.20
CA GLY A 84 -15.75 2.97 20.73
C GLY A 84 -15.84 4.13 19.74
N ALA A 85 -16.92 4.15 18.98
CA ALA A 85 -17.18 5.21 18.02
C ALA A 85 -17.63 6.50 18.73
N PRO A 86 -17.16 7.69 18.32
CA PRO A 86 -17.75 8.95 18.74
C PRO A 86 -19.26 9.00 18.44
N GLU A 87 -20.02 9.77 19.22
CA GLU A 87 -21.45 9.98 18.94
C GLU A 87 -21.64 10.52 17.51
N GLY A 88 -22.51 9.86 16.74
CA GLY A 88 -22.77 10.23 15.34
C GLY A 88 -21.70 9.80 14.34
N PHE A 89 -20.71 8.97 14.72
CA PHE A 89 -19.73 8.45 13.77
C PHE A 89 -20.40 7.59 12.69
N SER A 90 -20.34 8.07 11.44
CA SER A 90 -20.90 7.40 10.28
C SER A 90 -19.80 6.96 9.32
N TYR A 91 -20.15 6.12 8.35
CA TYR A 91 -19.23 5.73 7.28
C TYR A 91 -18.74 6.94 6.47
N ALA A 92 -19.61 7.94 6.27
CA ALA A 92 -19.23 9.20 5.64
C ALA A 92 -18.19 9.95 6.47
N MET A 93 -18.30 9.95 7.80
CA MET A 93 -17.32 10.58 8.69
C MET A 93 -15.95 9.90 8.61
N ALA A 94 -15.92 8.56 8.53
CA ALA A 94 -14.68 7.81 8.31
C ALA A 94 -13.99 8.25 7.00
N TRP A 95 -14.75 8.44 5.92
CA TRP A 95 -14.22 8.95 4.66
C TRP A 95 -13.81 10.43 4.72
N LEU A 96 -14.53 11.27 5.46
CA LEU A 96 -14.15 12.66 5.69
C LEU A 96 -12.78 12.76 6.38
N TRP A 97 -12.48 11.87 7.33
CA TRP A 97 -11.15 11.81 7.94
C TRP A 97 -10.05 11.44 6.94
N MET A 98 -10.39 10.64 5.93
CA MET A 98 -9.47 10.28 4.85
C MET A 98 -9.29 11.37 3.81
N LEU A 99 -10.14 12.40 3.76
CA LEU A 99 -9.92 13.55 2.87
C LEU A 99 -8.70 14.39 3.29
N ALA A 100 -8.39 14.45 4.58
CA ALA A 100 -7.21 15.17 5.07
C ALA A 100 -5.88 14.59 4.53
N PRO A 101 -5.63 13.25 4.59
CA PRO A 101 -4.44 12.65 3.99
C PRO A 101 -4.52 12.47 2.47
N LEU A 102 -5.70 12.53 1.85
CA LEU A 102 -5.84 12.22 0.42
C LEU A 102 -4.97 13.09 -0.52
N PRO A 103 -4.86 14.42 -0.36
CA PRO A 103 -4.03 15.24 -1.24
C PRO A 103 -2.55 14.84 -1.20
N LYS A 104 -1.99 14.60 -0.01
CA LYS A 104 -0.58 14.18 0.12
C LYS A 104 -0.36 12.80 -0.50
N ASP A 105 -1.33 11.90 -0.36
CA ASP A 105 -1.19 10.52 -0.83
C ASP A 105 -1.30 10.44 -2.36
N ILE A 106 -2.14 11.27 -2.99
CA ILE A 106 -2.18 11.43 -4.45
C ILE A 106 -0.81 11.91 -4.96
N ILE A 107 -0.25 12.94 -4.34
CA ILE A 107 1.07 13.48 -4.72
C ILE A 107 2.13 12.38 -4.60
N PHE A 108 2.18 11.67 -3.47
CA PHE A 108 3.13 10.58 -3.25
C PHE A 108 2.91 9.40 -4.18
N ALA A 109 1.68 9.04 -4.53
CA ALA A 109 1.40 7.98 -5.49
C ALA A 109 1.92 8.32 -6.89
N VAL A 110 1.73 9.57 -7.35
CA VAL A 110 2.25 10.03 -8.64
C VAL A 110 3.78 10.08 -8.65
N LEU A 111 4.39 10.63 -7.59
CA LEU A 111 5.85 10.67 -7.46
C LEU A 111 6.46 9.27 -7.38
N ALA A 112 5.84 8.36 -6.61
CA ALA A 112 6.26 6.97 -6.50
C ALA A 112 6.17 6.24 -7.83
N GLY A 113 5.07 6.40 -8.59
CA GLY A 113 4.95 5.84 -9.93
C GLY A 113 6.03 6.35 -10.90
N GLY A 114 6.32 7.66 -10.86
CA GLY A 114 7.40 8.26 -11.65
C GLY A 114 8.79 7.72 -11.29
N LEU A 115 9.08 7.58 -9.99
CA LEU A 115 10.34 7.04 -9.49
C LEU A 115 10.47 5.54 -9.79
N ALA A 116 9.40 4.76 -9.59
CA ALA A 116 9.37 3.33 -9.84
C ALA A 116 9.69 3.00 -11.30
N TYR A 117 9.16 3.78 -12.26
CA TYR A 117 9.51 3.65 -13.68
C TYR A 117 11.01 3.90 -13.93
N ARG A 118 11.61 4.93 -13.29
CA ARG A 118 13.05 5.22 -13.41
C ARG A 118 13.92 4.10 -12.86
N ILE A 119 13.54 3.54 -11.71
CA ILE A 119 14.26 2.41 -11.10
C ILE A 119 14.12 1.17 -11.97
N HIS A 120 12.91 0.89 -12.47
CA HIS A 120 12.65 -0.27 -13.32
C HIS A 120 13.52 -0.28 -14.57
N GLY A 121 13.61 0.85 -15.28
CA GLY A 121 14.47 0.97 -16.47
C GLY A 121 15.95 0.71 -16.18
N ASN A 122 16.49 1.27 -15.09
CA ASN A 122 17.91 1.15 -14.75
C ASN A 122 18.29 -0.26 -14.25
N VAL A 123 17.39 -0.92 -13.52
CA VAL A 123 17.68 -2.23 -12.92
C VAL A 123 17.47 -3.36 -13.93
N TYR A 124 16.41 -3.31 -14.74
CA TYR A 124 16.10 -4.38 -15.69
C TYR A 124 17.10 -4.41 -16.86
N LEU A 125 17.47 -3.24 -17.42
CA LEU A 125 18.47 -3.15 -18.48
C LEU A 125 19.88 -3.54 -17.99
N SER A 126 20.23 -3.23 -16.75
CA SER A 126 21.50 -3.63 -16.12
C SER A 126 21.61 -5.16 -15.98
N GLN A 127 20.53 -5.83 -15.57
CA GLN A 127 20.52 -7.28 -15.46
C GLN A 127 20.51 -7.99 -16.82
N ALA A 128 19.70 -7.52 -17.77
CA ALA A 128 19.68 -8.06 -19.14
C ALA A 128 21.08 -7.97 -19.79
N ARG A 129 21.74 -6.81 -19.67
CA ARG A 129 23.08 -6.59 -20.23
C ARG A 129 24.17 -7.41 -19.51
N LYS A 130 23.99 -7.75 -18.23
CA LYS A 130 24.88 -8.67 -17.49
C LYS A 130 24.70 -10.14 -17.89
N LEU A 131 23.48 -10.55 -18.24
CA LEU A 131 23.19 -11.90 -18.70
C LEU A 131 23.71 -12.13 -20.12
N GLU A 132 23.51 -11.16 -21.01
CA GLU A 132 24.04 -11.18 -22.38
C GLU A 132 25.57 -11.27 -22.40
N LYS A 133 26.25 -10.55 -21.50
CA LYS A 133 27.72 -10.59 -21.38
C LYS A 133 28.26 -11.89 -20.76
N LYS A 134 27.40 -12.73 -20.16
CA LYS A 134 27.77 -14.03 -19.56
C LYS A 134 27.51 -15.22 -20.47
N MET A 135 26.83 -15.05 -21.59
CA MET A 135 26.66 -16.09 -22.60
C MET A 135 27.84 -16.02 -23.58
N PRO A 136 28.79 -16.97 -23.56
CA PRO A 136 29.76 -17.08 -24.65
C PRO A 136 28.99 -17.39 -25.95
N ALA A 137 29.41 -16.73 -27.04
CA ALA A 137 28.85 -16.91 -28.38
C ALA A 137 28.93 -18.38 -28.86
#